data_AF-A0AAD7CYG2-F1
#
_entry.id   AF-A0AAD7CYG2-F1
#
_cell.length_a   1.000
_cell.length_b   1.000
_cell.length_c   1.000
_cell.angle_alpha   90.00
_cell.angle_beta   90.00
_cell.angle_gamma   90.00
#
_symmetry.space_group_name_H-M   'P 1'
#
loop_
_entity.id
_entity.type
_entity.pdbx_description
1 polymer ?
#
loop_
_entity_poly.entity_id
_entity_poly.type
_entity_poly.pdbx_seq_one_letter_code
_entity_poly.pdbx_strand_id
1 'polypeptide(L)' 'VAALLILATGVFARDCTAGLNYCGRTLLDIGHYQTQIDLALFDANQGEANGGSDDLFHCVGGDDGIILFLRFCVNGCQ' A
#
# COMPACT_ATOMS: atom_id res chain seq x y z
N VAL A 1 -3.71 -21.82 -39.44
CA VAL A 1 -3.36 -21.77 -38.00
C VAL A 1 -4.03 -20.53 -37.42
N ALA A 2 -5.02 -20.70 -36.54
CA ALA A 2 -5.69 -19.58 -35.89
C ALA A 2 -4.96 -19.29 -34.56
N ALA A 3 -4.37 -18.11 -34.43
CA ALA A 3 -3.72 -17.66 -33.21
C ALA A 3 -4.77 -16.97 -32.32
N LEU A 4 -5.07 -17.57 -31.17
CA LEU A 4 -5.96 -16.99 -30.16
C LEU A 4 -5.16 -15.93 -29.37
N LEU A 5 -5.40 -14.65 -29.63
CA LEU A 5 -4.80 -13.55 -28.88
C LEU A 5 -5.50 -13.41 -27.53
N ILE A 6 -4.85 -13.92 -26.47
CA ILE A 6 -5.32 -13.76 -25.10
C ILE A 6 -4.93 -12.36 -24.64
N LEU A 7 -5.87 -11.42 -24.72
CA LEU A 7 -5.73 -10.10 -24.11
C LEU A 7 -5.90 -10.28 -22.60
N ALA A 8 -4.80 -10.53 -21.89
CA ALA A 8 -4.80 -10.48 -20.44
C ALA A 8 -5.06 -9.02 -20.02
N THR A 9 -6.26 -8.75 -19.52
CA THR A 9 -6.57 -7.47 -18.87
C THR A 9 -5.87 -7.46 -17.52
N GLY A 10 -4.59 -7.13 -17.51
CA GLY A 10 -3.86 -6.85 -16.29
C GLY A 10 -4.44 -5.60 -15.65
N VAL A 11 -5.08 -5.74 -14.50
CA VAL A 11 -5.25 -4.59 -13.59
C VAL A 11 -3.85 -4.33 -13.05
N PHE A 12 -3.22 -3.27 -13.53
CA PHE A 12 -2.01 -2.77 -12.90
C PHE A 12 -2.40 -2.26 -11.52
N ALA A 13 -1.74 -2.79 -10.48
CA ALA A 13 -1.76 -2.17 -9.16
C ALA A 13 -1.34 -0.71 -9.32
N ARG A 14 -2.05 0.19 -8.65
CA ARG A 14 -1.75 1.62 -8.72
C ARG A 14 -0.79 1.97 -7.60
N ASP A 15 0.24 2.71 -7.95
CA ASP A 15 1.12 3.32 -6.96
C ASP A 15 0.40 4.46 -6.24
N CYS A 16 0.76 4.67 -4.97
CA CYS A 16 0.34 5.83 -4.21
C CYS A 16 0.89 7.12 -4.84
N THR A 17 0.15 8.21 -4.70
CA THR A 17 0.62 9.52 -5.18
C THR A 17 1.64 10.09 -4.21
N ALA A 18 2.85 10.36 -4.71
CA ALA A 18 3.93 10.93 -3.93
C ALA A 18 3.51 12.23 -3.22
N GLY A 19 3.91 12.37 -1.95
CA GLY A 19 3.62 13.51 -1.10
C GLY A 19 2.26 13.45 -0.39
N LEU A 20 1.41 12.47 -0.70
CA LEU A 20 0.13 12.27 0.01
C LEU A 20 0.27 11.28 1.15
N ASN A 21 -0.65 11.40 2.12
CA ASN A 21 -0.79 10.41 3.18
C ASN A 21 -1.95 9.48 2.86
N TYR A 22 -1.77 8.21 3.17
CA TYR A 22 -2.76 7.17 2.92
C TYR A 22 -2.98 6.34 4.17
N CYS A 23 -4.24 5.97 4.39
CA CYS A 23 -4.55 4.89 5.31
C CYS A 23 -4.09 3.56 4.73
N GLY A 24 -3.59 2.65 5.58
CA GLY A 24 -3.19 1.32 5.15
C GLY A 24 -4.30 0.61 4.36
N ARG A 25 -5.56 0.73 4.80
CA ARG A 25 -6.71 0.21 4.03
C ARG A 25 -6.81 0.78 2.62
N THR A 26 -6.54 2.08 2.42
CA THR A 26 -6.55 2.69 1.09
C THR A 26 -5.41 2.16 0.23
N LEU A 27 -4.22 2.00 0.82
CA LEU A 27 -3.08 1.40 0.14
C LEU A 27 -3.39 -0.03 -0.33
N LEU A 28 -4.00 -0.85 0.54
CA LEU A 28 -4.41 -2.21 0.23
C LEU A 28 -5.52 -2.29 -0.84
N ASP A 29 -6.33 -1.25 -0.99
CA ASP A 29 -7.37 -1.17 -2.03
C ASP A 29 -6.81 -0.81 -3.40
N ILE A 30 -5.81 0.08 -3.45
CA ILE A 30 -5.25 0.58 -4.72
C ILE A 30 -4.14 -0.30 -5.30
N GLY A 31 -3.45 -1.08 -4.47
CA GLY A 31 -2.29 -1.86 -4.91
C GLY A 31 -1.79 -2.91 -3.92
N HIS A 32 -0.67 -3.55 -4.27
CA HIS A 32 -0.07 -4.63 -3.49
C HIS A 32 0.87 -4.08 -2.39
N TYR A 33 0.29 -3.36 -1.44
CA TYR A 33 1.05 -2.65 -0.41
C TYR A 33 1.35 -3.46 0.85
N GLN A 34 0.76 -4.65 1.05
CA GLN A 34 0.89 -5.40 2.31
C GLN A 34 2.36 -5.61 2.71
N THR A 35 3.21 -6.08 1.80
CA THR A 35 4.64 -6.31 2.12
C THR A 35 5.37 -5.01 2.49
N GLN A 36 5.03 -3.88 1.85
CA GLN A 36 5.62 -2.59 2.21
C GLN A 36 5.10 -2.08 3.55
N ILE A 37 3.83 -2.34 3.88
CA ILE A 37 3.21 -2.01 5.17
C ILE A 37 3.90 -2.78 6.29
N ASP A 38 4.06 -4.10 6.13
CA ASP A 38 4.70 -4.96 7.12
C ASP A 38 6.15 -4.50 7.39
N LEU A 39 6.89 -4.16 6.33
CA LEU A 39 8.25 -3.62 6.45
C LEU A 39 8.28 -2.25 7.14
N ALA A 40 7.39 -1.33 6.76
CA ALA A 40 7.33 0.00 7.35
C ALA A 40 6.99 -0.04 8.84
N LEU A 41 6.11 -0.98 9.26
CA LEU A 41 5.78 -1.21 10.66
C LEU A 41 6.96 -1.83 11.43
N PHE A 42 7.63 -2.82 10.83
CA PHE A 42 8.81 -3.44 11.40
C PHE A 42 9.93 -2.42 11.64
N ASP A 43 10.25 -1.59 10.64
CA ASP A 43 11.26 -0.54 10.72
C ASP A 43 10.91 0.51 11.80
N ALA A 44 9.62 0.79 11.97
CA ALA A 44 9.10 1.69 13.01
C ALA A 44 8.98 1.04 14.41
N ASN A 45 9.43 -0.21 14.58
CA ASN A 45 9.27 -1.01 15.81
C ASN A 45 7.80 -1.07 16.30
N GLN A 46 6.85 -1.10 15.36
CA GLN A 46 5.43 -1.24 15.65
C GLN A 46 4.99 -2.70 15.53
N GLY A 47 4.01 -3.07 16.35
CA GLY A 47 3.31 -4.33 16.15
C GLY A 47 2.34 -4.21 14.97
N GLU A 48 2.21 -5.30 14.22
CA GLU A 48 1.24 -5.38 13.13
C GLU A 48 -0.17 -5.59 13.72
N ALA A 49 -0.93 -4.49 13.84
CA ALA A 49 -2.34 -4.55 14.20
C ALA A 49 -3.19 -4.50 12.93
N ASN A 50 -4.08 -5.49 12.74
CA ASN A 50 -5.03 -5.53 11.62
C ASN A 50 -4.35 -5.41 10.22
N GLY A 51 -3.15 -5.99 10.07
CA GLY A 51 -2.36 -5.91 8.83
C GLY A 51 -1.95 -4.49 8.45
N GLY A 52 -1.89 -3.57 9.41
CA GLY A 52 -1.61 -2.15 9.18
C GLY A 52 -2.76 -1.37 8.53
N SER A 53 -3.96 -1.94 8.44
CA SER A 53 -5.11 -1.30 7.80
C SER A 53 -5.51 0.03 8.44
N ASP A 54 -5.31 0.14 9.75
CA ASP A 54 -5.69 1.30 10.58
C ASP A 54 -4.53 2.29 10.78
N ASP A 55 -3.38 2.03 10.15
CA ASP A 55 -2.20 2.88 10.23
C ASP A 55 -2.20 3.96 9.16
N LEU A 56 -1.58 5.09 9.48
CA LEU A 56 -1.33 6.18 8.54
C LEU A 56 0.09 6.07 7.99
N PHE A 57 0.20 6.14 6.67
CA PHE A 57 1.46 6.11 5.95
C PHE A 57 1.65 7.35 5.10
N HIS A 58 2.90 7.78 4.93
CA HIS A 58 3.28 8.80 3.96
C HIS A 58 3.80 8.14 2.69
N CYS A 59 3.25 8.51 1.54
CA CYS A 59 3.75 8.08 0.25
C CYS A 59 4.94 8.97 -0.16
N VAL A 60 6.13 8.40 -0.16
CA VAL A 60 7.34 9.07 -0.68
C VAL A 60 7.32 9.08 -2.22
N GLY A 61 6.73 8.05 -2.83
CA GLY A 61 6.78 7.81 -4.27
C GLY A 61 8.00 6.97 -4.68
N GLY A 62 8.37 7.02 -5.96
CA GLY A 62 9.38 6.12 -6.55
C GLY A 62 8.73 4.95 -7.28
N ASP A 63 9.55 4.05 -7.83
CA ASP A 63 9.06 2.80 -8.42
C ASP A 63 8.32 1.99 -7.34
N ASP A 64 7.10 1.54 -7.64
CA ASP A 64 6.16 0.84 -6.74
C ASP A 64 5.60 1.69 -5.56
N GLY A 65 5.82 3.01 -5.58
CA GLY A 65 5.25 3.98 -4.64
C GLY A 65 5.62 3.73 -3.18
N ILE A 66 6.88 3.98 -2.80
CA ILE A 66 7.41 3.70 -1.46
C ILE A 66 6.62 4.43 -0.37
N ILE A 67 6.28 3.71 0.70
CA ILE A 67 5.57 4.25 1.87
C ILE A 67 6.44 4.28 3.12
N LEU A 68 6.16 5.21 4.02
CA LEU A 68 6.73 5.30 5.36
C LEU A 68 5.63 5.32 6.41
N PHE A 69 5.81 4.59 7.50
CA PHE A 69 4.89 4.64 8.63
C PHE A 69 4.92 6.03 9.29
N LEU A 70 3.74 6.63 9.50
CA LEU A 70 3.61 7.90 10.22
C LEU A 70 3.13 7.67 11.66
N ARG A 71 2.02 6.96 11.83
CA ARG A 71 1.42 6.71 13.16
C ARG A 71 0.32 5.65 13.08
N PHE A 72 0.08 5.01 14.22
CA PHE A 72 -1.12 4.21 14.46
C PHE A 72 -2.31 5.12 14.76
N CYS A 73 -3.45 4.86 14.11
CA CYS A 73 -4.67 5.61 14.36
C CYS A 73 -5.59 4.82 15.31
N VAL A 74 -5.63 5.22 16.59
CA VAL A 74 -6.40 4.53 17.65
C VAL A 74 -7.89 4.36 17.33
N ASN A 75 -8.48 5.30 16.59
CA ASN A 75 -9.89 5.28 16.19
C ASN A 75 -10.09 4.86 14.72
N GLY A 76 -9.12 4.16 14.14
CA GLY A 76 -9.04 3.91 12.71
C GLY A 76 -8.49 5.12 11.94
N CYS A 77 -8.02 4.85 10.72
CA CYS A 77 -7.53 5.88 9.81
C CYS A 77 -8.68 6.44 8.96
N GLN A 78 -8.77 7.77 8.85
CA GLN A 78 -9.82 8.51 8.13
C GLN A 78 -9.22 9.56 7.20
#